data_AF-A0A285UN26-F1
#
_entry.id   AF-A0A285UN26-F1
#
_cell.length_a   1.000
_cell.length_b   1.000
_cell.length_c   1.000
_cell.angle_alpha   90.00
_cell.angle_beta   90.00
_cell.angle_gamma   90.00
#
_symmetry.space_group_name_H-M   'P 1'
#
loop_
_entity.id
_entity.type
_entity.pdbx_description
1 polymer ?
#
loop_
_entity_poly.entity_id
_entity_poly.type
_entity_poly.pdbx_seq_one_letter_code
_entity_poly.pdbx_strand_id
1 'polypeptide(L)'
;MRNRRILFGMLTMILMLVILIAIFTNRTSQLTDFVSEEFLMSQPSLHIEKVNGTKLTTIDISKPSQQEILTLLMELPLRKTNKAYPRGEADYRITSNENKNFDLLLYLDENIITFHDKSKGYLVTDETFMEQVEQLLK
;
A
#
# COMPACT_ATOMS: atom_id res chain seq x y z
N MET A 1 -12.92 13.05 -48.84
CA MET A 1 -12.10 13.68 -47.77
C MET A 1 -12.79 13.73 -46.39
N ARG A 2 -14.12 13.80 -46.29
CA ARG A 2 -14.85 13.91 -45.01
C ARG A 2 -14.65 12.72 -44.06
N ASN A 3 -14.70 11.49 -44.57
CA ASN A 3 -14.51 10.27 -43.76
C ASN A 3 -13.08 10.12 -43.23
N ARG A 4 -12.05 10.57 -43.97
CA ARG A 4 -10.65 10.53 -43.50
C ARG A 4 -10.39 11.47 -42.33
N ARG A 5 -11.05 12.63 -42.29
CA ARG A 5 -10.93 13.58 -41.15
C ARG A 5 -11.63 13.06 -39.90
N ILE A 6 -12.79 12.41 -40.05
CA ILE A 6 -13.51 11.77 -38.93
C ILE A 6 -12.71 10.59 -38.38
N LEU A 7 -12.11 9.77 -39.26
CA LEU A 7 -11.23 8.66 -38.86
C LEU A 7 -10.02 9.16 -38.04
N PHE A 8 -9.39 10.24 -38.51
CA PHE A 8 -8.26 10.85 -37.80
C PHE A 8 -8.65 11.41 -36.43
N GLY A 9 -9.81 12.08 -36.34
CA GLY A 9 -10.35 12.60 -35.07
C GLY A 9 -10.61 11.49 -34.04
N MET A 10 -11.19 10.37 -34.48
CA MET A 10 -11.40 9.19 -33.62
C MET A 10 -10.08 8.58 -33.15
N LEU A 11 -9.10 8.44 -34.07
CA LEU A 11 -7.77 7.91 -33.73
C LEU A 11 -7.04 8.78 -32.70
N THR A 12 -7.09 10.10 -32.85
CA THR A 12 -6.49 11.01 -31.87
C THR A 12 -7.18 10.96 -30.51
N MET A 13 -8.51 10.80 -30.48
CA MET A 13 -9.27 10.72 -29.22
C MET A 13 -8.94 9.42 -28.46
N ILE A 14 -8.82 8.30 -29.16
CA ILE A 14 -8.39 7.01 -28.57
C ILE A 14 -6.96 7.12 -28.05
N LEU A 15 -6.06 7.72 -28.82
CA LEU A 15 -4.66 7.91 -28.41
C LEU A 15 -4.56 8.76 -27.13
N MET A 16 -5.35 9.84 -27.05
CA MET A 16 -5.39 10.71 -25.89
C MET A 16 -5.95 9.99 -24.66
N LEU A 17 -6.96 9.13 -24.85
CA LEU A 17 -7.53 8.30 -23.78
C LEU A 17 -6.49 7.30 -23.23
N VAL A 18 -5.72 6.65 -24.10
CA VAL A 18 -4.64 5.72 -23.71
C VAL A 18 -3.56 6.45 -22.91
N ILE A 19 -3.17 7.65 -23.33
CA ILE A 19 -2.19 8.47 -22.61
C ILE A 19 -2.73 8.86 -21.22
N LEU A 20 -3.99 9.27 -21.12
CA LEU A 20 -4.62 9.62 -19.85
C LEU A 20 -4.69 8.42 -18.90
N ILE A 21 -5.10 7.25 -19.41
CA ILE A 21 -5.11 6.00 -18.64
C ILE A 21 -3.69 5.70 -18.15
N ALA A 22 -2.69 5.70 -19.04
CA ALA A 22 -1.30 5.42 -18.67
C ALA A 22 -0.75 6.38 -17.60
N ILE A 23 -1.10 7.67 -17.66
CA ILE A 23 -0.73 8.65 -16.62
C ILE A 23 -1.42 8.34 -15.29
N PHE A 24 -2.68 7.92 -15.33
CA PHE A 24 -3.46 7.58 -14.14
C PHE A 24 -2.95 6.30 -13.47
N THR A 25 -2.67 5.26 -14.26
CA THR A 25 -2.06 4.02 -13.77
C THR A 25 -0.67 4.27 -13.20
N ASN A 26 0.14 5.12 -13.83
CA ASN A 26 1.49 5.46 -13.34
C ASN A 26 1.50 6.28 -12.03
N ARG A 27 0.36 6.82 -11.60
CA ARG A 27 0.23 7.53 -10.31
C ARG A 27 -0.21 6.64 -9.16
N THR A 28 -0.70 5.45 -9.46
CA THR A 28 -1.25 4.51 -8.48
C THR A 28 -0.31 3.31 -8.46
N SER A 29 0.61 3.30 -7.49
CA SER A 29 1.51 2.16 -7.31
C SER A 29 0.79 1.13 -6.45
N GLN A 30 0.96 -0.15 -6.78
CA GLN A 30 0.48 -1.23 -5.92
C GLN A 30 1.54 -1.54 -4.87
N LEU A 31 1.13 -2.06 -3.71
CA LEU A 31 2.07 -2.47 -2.66
C LEU A 31 3.06 -3.53 -3.18
N THR A 32 2.63 -4.37 -4.11
CA THR A 32 3.43 -5.36 -4.87
C THR A 32 4.61 -4.74 -5.63
N ASP A 33 4.55 -3.46 -6.00
CA ASP A 33 5.67 -2.77 -6.67
C ASP A 33 6.81 -2.43 -5.69
N PHE A 34 6.54 -2.42 -4.38
CA PHE A 34 7.50 -2.06 -3.32
C PHE A 34 7.98 -3.25 -2.50
N VAL A 35 7.28 -4.37 -2.60
CA VAL A 35 7.52 -5.58 -1.83
C VAL A 35 8.16 -6.62 -2.75
N SER A 36 9.20 -7.31 -2.30
CA SER A 36 9.92 -8.26 -3.15
C SER A 36 9.01 -9.40 -3.61
N GLU A 37 9.20 -9.89 -4.84
CA GLU A 37 8.50 -11.10 -5.34
C GLU A 37 8.63 -12.27 -4.35
N GLU A 38 9.75 -12.35 -3.64
CA GLU A 38 10.00 -13.33 -2.60
C GLU A 38 9.01 -13.25 -1.41
N PHE A 39 8.58 -12.06 -1.02
CA PHE A 39 7.54 -11.87 0.00
C PHE A 39 6.14 -12.17 -0.53
N LEU A 40 5.90 -11.99 -1.83
CA LEU A 40 4.62 -12.37 -2.45
C LEU A 40 4.49 -13.89 -2.62
N MET A 41 5.61 -14.60 -2.78
CA MET A 41 5.64 -16.05 -2.94
C MET A 41 5.74 -16.82 -1.62
N SER A 42 6.33 -16.23 -0.58
CA SER A 42 6.35 -16.82 0.75
C SER A 42 5.07 -16.43 1.48
N GLN A 43 4.38 -17.35 2.15
CA GLN A 43 3.26 -16.99 3.05
C GLN A 43 3.87 -16.42 4.32
N PRO A 44 4.11 -15.10 4.41
CA PRO A 44 5.01 -14.58 5.43
C PRO A 44 4.29 -14.68 6.77
N SER A 45 4.98 -15.21 7.77
CA SER A 45 4.51 -15.05 9.15
C SER A 45 4.70 -13.58 9.54
N LEU A 46 3.57 -12.85 9.59
CA LEU A 46 3.55 -11.46 9.98
C LEU A 46 3.76 -11.33 11.50
N HIS A 47 4.67 -10.44 11.87
CA HIS A 47 4.83 -10.02 13.25
C HIS A 47 4.34 -8.58 13.37
N ILE A 48 3.30 -8.37 14.17
CA ILE A 48 2.65 -7.07 14.33
C ILE A 48 2.94 -6.54 15.72
N GLU A 49 3.43 -5.30 15.78
CA GLU A 49 3.76 -4.59 16.99
C GLU A 49 2.91 -3.31 17.07
N LYS A 50 2.33 -3.03 18.25
CA LYS A 50 1.79 -1.72 18.56
C LYS A 50 2.94 -0.78 18.88
N VAL A 51 2.95 0.38 18.23
CA VAL A 51 3.94 1.44 18.46
C VAL A 51 3.36 2.45 19.44
N ASN A 52 4.13 2.80 20.47
CA ASN A 52 3.75 3.84 21.43
C ASN A 52 4.99 4.68 21.76
N GLY A 53 5.27 5.65 20.90
CA GLY A 53 6.51 6.41 20.91
C GLY A 53 7.72 5.53 20.60
N THR A 54 8.56 5.27 21.60
CA THR A 54 9.75 4.39 21.47
C THR A 54 9.51 2.96 21.92
N LYS A 55 8.33 2.65 22.47
CA LYS A 55 7.98 1.30 22.93
C LYS A 55 7.27 0.53 21.83
N LEU A 56 7.66 -0.73 21.66
CA LEU A 56 7.02 -1.70 20.76
C LEU A 56 6.41 -2.81 21.61
N THR A 57 5.15 -3.14 21.37
CA THR A 57 4.45 -4.24 22.05
C THR A 57 3.91 -5.20 21.00
N THR A 58 4.44 -6.41 20.95
CA THR A 58 3.93 -7.46 20.06
C THR A 58 2.47 -7.77 20.35
N ILE A 59 1.67 -7.89 19.30
CA ILE A 59 0.29 -8.37 19.36
C ILE A 59 0.27 -9.79 18.79
N ASP A 60 -0.16 -10.74 19.61
CA ASP A 60 -0.46 -12.08 19.13
C ASP A 60 -1.81 -12.08 18.42
N ILE A 61 -1.76 -12.35 17.12
CA ILE A 61 -2.92 -12.42 16.24
C ILE A 61 -3.08 -13.82 15.67
N SER A 62 -4.33 -14.19 15.38
CA SER A 62 -4.65 -15.49 14.83
C SER A 62 -4.07 -15.65 13.41
N LYS A 63 -3.69 -16.88 13.02
CA LYS A 63 -3.24 -17.17 11.64
C LYS A 63 -4.25 -16.73 10.57
N PRO A 64 -5.57 -16.94 10.73
CA PRO A 64 -6.56 -16.40 9.80
C PRO A 64 -6.47 -14.87 9.66
N SER A 65 -6.42 -14.14 10.78
CA SER A 65 -6.31 -12.67 10.77
C SER A 65 -5.03 -12.20 10.09
N GLN A 66 -3.90 -12.88 10.32
CA GLN A 66 -2.63 -12.59 9.63
C GLN A 66 -2.77 -12.71 8.10
N GLN A 67 -3.45 -13.76 7.64
CA GLN A 67 -3.62 -14.01 6.22
C GLN A 67 -4.60 -13.02 5.56
N GLU A 68 -5.61 -12.58 6.30
CA GLU A 68 -6.54 -11.55 5.85
C GLU A 68 -5.84 -10.19 5.75
N ILE A 69 -5.07 -9.78 6.76
CA ILE A 69 -4.24 -8.57 6.72
C ILE A 69 -3.27 -8.60 5.53
N LEU A 70 -2.63 -9.76 5.28
CA LEU A 70 -1.76 -9.93 4.12
C LEU A 70 -2.51 -9.69 2.81
N THR A 71 -3.70 -10.26 2.68
CA THR A 71 -4.53 -10.13 1.47
C THR A 71 -4.90 -8.67 1.23
N LEU A 72 -5.34 -7.97 2.28
CA LEU A 72 -5.64 -6.54 2.23
C LEU A 72 -4.41 -5.71 1.81
N LEU A 73 -3.22 -6.06 2.29
CA LEU A 73 -1.97 -5.39 1.92
C LEU A 73 -1.61 -5.61 0.45
N MET A 74 -1.76 -6.83 -0.09
CA MET A 74 -1.38 -7.13 -1.48
C MET A 74 -2.24 -6.38 -2.51
N GLU A 75 -3.51 -6.17 -2.21
CA GLU A 75 -4.45 -5.51 -3.12
C GLU A 75 -4.48 -3.98 -2.95
N LEU A 76 -3.69 -3.44 -2.03
CA LEU A 76 -3.79 -2.06 -1.58
C LEU A 76 -3.35 -1.05 -2.65
N PRO A 77 -4.26 -0.19 -3.15
CA PRO A 77 -3.89 0.92 -4.03
C PRO A 77 -3.27 2.05 -3.21
N LEU A 78 -2.08 2.50 -3.63
CA LEU A 78 -1.30 3.48 -2.88
C LEU A 78 -0.96 4.70 -3.71
N ARG A 79 -1.07 5.87 -3.06
CA ARG A 79 -0.65 7.15 -3.64
C ARG A 79 0.47 7.76 -2.82
N LYS A 80 1.60 8.01 -3.47
CA LYS A 80 2.76 8.64 -2.82
C LYS A 80 2.41 10.02 -2.27
N THR A 81 2.85 10.29 -1.05
CA THR A 81 2.76 11.61 -0.41
C THR A 81 4.10 12.34 -0.43
N ASN A 82 4.07 13.66 -0.21
CA ASN A 82 5.27 14.49 -0.09
C ASN A 82 5.67 14.72 1.37
N LYS A 83 4.88 14.24 2.34
CA LYS A 83 5.14 14.40 3.77
C LYS A 83 6.03 13.27 4.25
N ALA A 84 6.93 13.63 5.17
CA ALA A 84 7.76 12.68 5.88
C ALA A 84 7.06 12.24 7.16
N TYR A 85 7.12 10.95 7.48
CA TYR A 85 6.43 10.34 8.60
C TYR A 85 7.44 9.67 9.53
N PRO A 86 7.59 10.13 10.78
CA PRO A 86 8.54 9.58 11.73
C PRO A 86 8.00 8.31 12.38
N ARG A 87 8.88 7.31 12.56
CA ARG A 87 8.49 5.97 13.07
C ARG A 87 7.76 5.98 14.41
N GLY A 88 8.11 6.91 15.30
CA GLY A 88 7.54 6.96 16.64
C GLY A 88 6.09 7.47 16.71
N GLU A 89 5.57 7.99 15.59
CA GLU A 89 4.18 8.44 15.44
C GLU A 89 3.29 7.38 14.77
N ALA A 90 3.84 6.24 14.36
CA ALA A 90 3.03 5.15 13.84
C ALA A 90 2.18 4.53 14.96
N ASP A 91 1.04 3.94 14.59
CA ASP A 91 0.18 3.18 15.49
C ASP A 91 0.61 1.71 15.55
N TYR A 92 0.95 1.16 14.38
CA TYR A 92 1.34 -0.23 14.22
C TYR A 92 2.55 -0.37 13.33
N ARG A 93 3.31 -1.42 13.60
CA ARG A 93 4.45 -1.87 12.81
C ARG A 93 4.25 -3.32 12.43
N ILE A 94 4.32 -3.61 11.14
CA ILE A 94 4.21 -4.95 10.57
C ILE A 94 5.56 -5.32 9.98
N THR A 95 6.11 -6.43 10.45
CA THR A 95 7.36 -7.01 9.96
C THR A 95 7.14 -8.45 9.54
N SER A 96 8.09 -9.02 8.81
CA SER A 96 8.08 -10.43 8.42
C SER A 96 9.25 -11.16 9.05
N ASN A 97 9.00 -12.35 9.59
CA ASN A 97 10.07 -13.22 10.09
C ASN A 97 10.97 -13.73 8.96
N GLU A 98 10.41 -13.89 7.76
CA GLU A 98 11.13 -14.42 6.60
C GLU A 98 11.87 -13.31 5.85
N ASN A 99 11.27 -12.12 5.76
CA ASN A 99 11.86 -10.97 5.10
C ASN A 99 12.19 -9.86 6.10
N LYS A 100 13.45 -9.82 6.54
CA LYS A 100 13.97 -8.78 7.45
C LYS A 100 13.98 -7.37 6.86
N ASN A 101 13.84 -7.24 5.54
CA ASN A 101 13.76 -5.94 4.87
C ASN A 101 12.31 -5.43 4.81
N PHE A 102 11.33 -6.27 5.12
CA PHE A 102 9.94 -5.86 5.22
C PHE A 102 9.68 -5.18 6.58
N ASP A 103 9.46 -3.89 6.54
CA ASP A 103 9.12 -3.06 7.70
C ASP A 103 8.06 -2.06 7.23
N LEU A 104 6.82 -2.28 7.65
CA LEU A 104 5.67 -1.47 7.27
C LEU A 104 5.15 -0.78 8.52
N LEU A 105 4.94 0.53 8.44
CA LEU A 105 4.34 1.30 9.52
C LEU A 105 2.99 1.81 9.07
N LEU A 106 1.99 1.68 9.95
CA LEU A 106 0.63 2.13 9.73
C LEU A 106 0.34 3.34 10.63
N TYR A 107 -0.20 4.40 10.04
CA TYR A 107 -0.68 5.60 10.72
C TYR A 107 -2.19 5.66 10.44
N LEU A 108 -2.98 5.14 11.37
CA LEU A 108 -4.42 4.94 11.18
C LEU A 108 -5.14 6.28 11.00
N ASP A 109 -4.84 7.26 11.85
CA ASP A 109 -5.50 8.58 11.83
C ASP A 109 -5.31 9.34 10.51
N GLU A 110 -4.17 9.15 9.84
CA GLU A 110 -3.85 9.82 8.58
C GLU A 110 -4.14 8.95 7.34
N ASN A 111 -4.55 7.68 7.49
CA ASN A 111 -4.62 6.68 6.43
C ASN A 111 -3.30 6.56 5.63
N ILE A 112 -2.18 6.58 6.35
CA ILE A 112 -0.84 6.55 5.75
C ILE A 112 -0.16 5.22 6.07
N ILE A 113 0.59 4.72 5.10
CA ILE A 113 1.59 3.70 5.31
C ILE A 113 2.99 4.19 4.91
N THR A 114 4.02 3.71 5.59
CA THR A 114 5.41 3.94 5.16
C THR A 114 6.14 2.62 5.04
N PHE A 115 6.98 2.50 4.01
CA PHE A 115 7.80 1.32 3.77
C PHE A 115 9.26 1.59 4.14
N HIS A 116 9.81 0.69 4.95
CA HIS A 116 11.22 0.64 5.30
C HIS A 116 11.71 1.95 5.94
N ASP A 117 13.02 2.10 6.20
CA ASP A 117 13.62 3.30 6.81
C ASP A 117 13.48 4.59 5.97
N LYS A 118 12.68 4.55 4.91
CA LYS A 118 12.34 5.69 4.07
C LYS A 118 11.13 6.35 4.70
N SER A 119 11.33 7.50 5.30
CA SER A 119 10.31 8.39 5.84
C SER A 119 9.22 8.84 4.85
N LYS A 120 9.15 8.31 3.62
CA LYS A 120 8.15 8.67 2.61
C LYS A 120 6.84 7.95 2.88
N GLY A 121 5.78 8.71 3.15
CA GLY A 121 4.43 8.18 3.33
C GLY A 121 3.71 7.90 2.02
N TYR A 122 2.80 6.95 2.07
CA TYR A 122 1.88 6.58 1.00
C TYR A 122 0.47 6.64 1.57
N LEU A 123 -0.39 7.41 0.93
CA LEU A 123 -1.81 7.48 1.24
C LEU A 123 -2.48 6.21 0.74
N VAL A 124 -3.17 5.54 1.65
CA VAL A 124 -4.10 4.47 1.36
C VAL A 124 -5.39 5.11 0.86
N THR A 125 -5.76 4.83 -0.38
CA THR A 125 -6.97 5.42 -0.99
C THR A 125 -8.25 4.65 -0.64
N ASP A 126 -8.12 3.44 -0.10
CA ASP A 126 -9.25 2.70 0.45
C ASP A 126 -9.53 3.16 1.88
N GLU A 127 -10.64 3.85 2.08
CA GLU A 127 -11.05 4.41 3.37
C GLU A 127 -11.42 3.32 4.39
N THR A 128 -11.72 2.10 3.94
CA THR A 128 -12.13 1.00 4.81
C THR A 128 -10.95 0.14 5.28
N PHE A 129 -9.81 0.25 4.62
CA PHE A 129 -8.63 -0.58 4.90
C PHE A 129 -8.15 -0.45 6.35
N MET A 130 -7.97 0.79 6.84
CA MET A 130 -7.45 1.01 8.20
C MET A 130 -8.39 0.48 9.27
N GLU A 131 -9.70 0.63 9.07
CA GLU A 131 -10.72 0.09 9.98
C GLU A 131 -10.71 -1.44 9.99
N GLN A 132 -10.64 -2.07 8.82
CA GLN A 132 -10.58 -3.54 8.71
C GLN A 132 -9.32 -4.09 9.38
N VAL A 133 -8.16 -3.46 9.16
CA VAL A 133 -6.92 -3.83 9.84
C VAL A 133 -7.08 -3.68 11.34
N GLU A 134 -7.63 -2.57 11.84
CA GLU A 134 -7.85 -2.38 13.28
C GLU A 134 -8.78 -3.45 13.88
N GLN A 135 -9.82 -3.85 13.16
CA GLN A 135 -10.73 -4.93 13.58
C GLN A 135 -10.03 -6.29 13.66
N LEU A 136 -9.15 -6.60 12.70
CA LEU A 136 -8.39 -7.86 12.67
C LEU A 136 -7.29 -7.94 13.73
N LEU A 137 -6.93 -6.79 14.31
CA LEU A 137 -5.93 -6.65 15.38
C LEU A 137 -6.53 -6.63 16.79
N LYS A 138 -7.87 -6.60 16.92
CA LYS A 138 -8.61 -6.64 18.20
C LYS A 138 -8.96 -8.07 18.60
#